data_AF-A0A8J5L4L7-F1
#
_entry.id   AF-A0A8J5L4L7-F1
#
_cell.length_a   1.000
_cell.length_b   1.000
_cell.length_c   1.000
_cell.angle_alpha   90.00
_cell.angle_beta   90.00
_cell.angle_gamma   90.00
#
_symmetry.space_group_name_H-M   'P 1'
#
loop_
_entity.id
_entity.type
_entity.pdbx_description
1 polymer ?
#
loop_
_entity_poly.entity_id
_entity_poly.type
_entity_poly.pdbx_seq_one_letter_code
_entity_poly.pdbx_strand_id
1 'polypeptide(L)'
;MKLSVSFSRLFVLLLLLLLSHISLYSVNALNVGMQFANAAIDKVNLSYSSILHEVAARVLFPSETKQCSVSSSFFFFFLIFFLVPQSVRQCSRTCESQHCTVLPFLRYGKYCGILYTGCPGEKPCDALDACCMVHDDCIGSKNNDYLDEECNGQMVECIEKVKASGTGQATFKGNQCSVEEVADLVEALLEAALLARRVIHNP
;
A
#
# COMPACT_ATOMS: atom_id res chain seq x y z
N MET A 1 -1.07 -6.66 60.65
CA MET A 1 -2.00 -6.86 59.51
C MET A 1 -1.22 -6.83 58.20
N LYS A 2 -0.97 -8.00 57.59
CA LYS A 2 -0.32 -8.17 56.27
C LYS A 2 -1.42 -8.50 55.23
N LEU A 3 -2.18 -7.50 54.77
CA LEU A 3 -3.23 -7.72 53.76
C LEU A 3 -3.16 -6.79 52.54
N SER A 4 -2.18 -5.89 52.44
CA SER A 4 -2.11 -4.93 51.32
C SER A 4 -1.23 -5.36 50.13
N VAL A 5 -0.32 -6.32 50.32
CA VAL A 5 0.67 -6.70 49.28
C VAL A 5 0.13 -7.75 48.29
N SER A 6 -0.90 -8.51 48.70
CA SER A 6 -1.49 -9.58 47.87
C SER A 6 -2.41 -9.03 46.77
N PHE A 7 -3.14 -7.94 47.04
CA PHE A 7 -4.09 -7.34 46.09
C PHE A 7 -3.39 -6.71 44.88
N SER A 8 -2.25 -6.05 45.11
CA SER A 8 -1.43 -5.47 44.03
C SER A 8 -0.85 -6.55 43.11
N ARG A 9 -0.37 -7.67 43.67
CA ARG A 9 0.15 -8.79 42.86
C ARG A 9 -0.94 -9.49 42.06
N LEU A 10 -2.13 -9.66 42.63
CA LEU A 10 -3.27 -10.25 41.93
C LEU A 10 -3.79 -9.35 40.80
N PHE A 11 -3.85 -8.04 41.03
CA PHE A 11 -4.23 -7.05 40.01
C PHE A 11 -3.24 -7.01 38.85
N VAL A 12 -1.93 -7.05 39.15
CA VAL A 12 -0.88 -7.11 38.13
C VAL A 12 -0.97 -8.43 37.34
N LEU A 13 -1.24 -9.56 38.00
CA LEU A 13 -1.43 -10.84 37.30
C LEU A 13 -2.66 -10.82 36.39
N LEU A 14 -3.78 -10.25 36.85
CA LEU A 14 -5.01 -10.15 36.06
C LEU A 14 -4.80 -9.25 34.83
N LEU A 15 -4.09 -8.14 35.00
CA LEU A 15 -3.77 -7.22 33.91
C LEU A 15 -2.82 -7.86 32.88
N LEU A 16 -1.82 -8.62 33.34
CA LEU A 16 -0.92 -9.39 32.46
C LEU A 16 -1.67 -10.49 31.68
N LEU A 17 -2.65 -11.14 32.31
CA LEU A 17 -3.51 -12.14 31.64
C LEU A 17 -4.49 -11.50 30.64
N LEU A 18 -5.00 -10.30 30.94
CA LEU A 18 -5.83 -9.55 29.98
C LEU A 18 -5.00 -9.08 28.77
N LEU A 19 -3.77 -8.61 28.99
CA LEU A 19 -2.87 -8.16 27.92
C LEU A 19 -2.35 -9.32 27.05
N SER A 20 -2.14 -10.51 27.62
CA SER A 20 -1.80 -11.70 26.83
C SER A 20 -2.96 -12.17 25.96
N HIS A 21 -4.21 -12.05 26.42
CA HIS A 21 -5.39 -12.34 25.62
C HIS A 21 -5.61 -11.34 24.48
N ILE A 22 -5.36 -10.04 24.70
CA ILE A 22 -5.46 -9.01 23.65
C ILE A 22 -4.42 -9.25 22.54
N SER A 23 -3.20 -9.65 22.92
CA SER A 23 -2.12 -9.97 21.97
C SER A 23 -2.46 -11.20 21.12
N LEU A 24 -3.06 -12.23 21.73
CA LEU A 24 -3.48 -13.44 21.02
C LEU A 24 -4.65 -13.15 20.06
N TYR A 25 -5.59 -12.29 20.45
CA TYR A 25 -6.71 -11.87 19.60
C TYR A 25 -6.23 -11.09 18.37
N SER A 26 -5.22 -10.24 18.55
CA SER A 26 -4.62 -9.43 17.47
C SER A 26 -3.84 -10.29 16.47
N VAL A 27 -3.08 -11.28 16.95
CA VAL A 27 -2.35 -12.24 16.10
C VAL A 27 -3.33 -13.13 15.33
N ASN A 28 -4.39 -13.59 15.98
CA ASN A 28 -5.42 -14.40 15.33
C ASN A 28 -6.23 -13.60 14.29
N ALA A 29 -6.55 -12.33 14.56
CA ALA A 29 -7.24 -11.47 13.59
C ALA A 29 -6.36 -11.17 12.36
N LEU A 30 -5.05 -10.99 12.55
CA LEU A 30 -4.10 -10.80 11.46
C LEU A 30 -3.92 -12.09 10.62
N ASN A 31 -3.86 -13.24 11.29
CA ASN A 31 -3.76 -14.54 10.63
C ASN A 31 -5.04 -14.92 9.85
N VAL A 32 -6.21 -14.59 10.42
CA VAL A 32 -7.51 -14.77 9.75
C VAL A 32 -7.63 -13.82 8.57
N GLY A 33 -7.22 -12.55 8.69
CA GLY A 33 -7.20 -11.58 7.57
C GLY A 33 -6.30 -12.03 6.42
N MET A 34 -5.14 -12.61 6.73
CA MET A 34 -4.21 -13.18 5.74
C MET A 34 -4.74 -14.46 5.09
N GLN A 35 -5.50 -15.29 5.83
CA GLN A 35 -6.18 -16.46 5.25
C GLN A 35 -7.36 -16.08 4.34
N PHE A 36 -8.11 -15.03 4.66
CA PHE A 36 -9.16 -14.50 3.77
C PHE A 36 -8.57 -13.90 2.48
N ALA A 37 -7.42 -13.23 2.57
CA ALA A 37 -6.67 -12.78 1.39
C ALA A 37 -6.22 -13.96 0.51
N ASN A 38 -5.70 -15.03 1.13
CA ASN A 38 -5.29 -16.24 0.40
C ASN A 38 -6.46 -17.00 -0.25
N ALA A 39 -7.61 -17.10 0.43
CA ALA A 39 -8.80 -17.75 -0.11
C ALA A 39 -9.46 -16.94 -1.27
N ALA A 40 -9.32 -15.62 -1.26
CA ALA A 40 -9.70 -14.77 -2.39
C ALA A 40 -8.75 -14.94 -3.58
N ILE A 41 -7.45 -15.09 -3.32
CA ILE A 41 -6.42 -15.38 -4.34
C ILE A 41 -6.66 -16.74 -5.00
N ASP A 42 -7.05 -17.78 -4.23
CA ASP A 42 -7.35 -19.11 -4.79
C ASP A 42 -8.57 -19.12 -5.72
N LYS A 43 -9.56 -18.24 -5.48
CA LYS A 43 -10.71 -18.07 -6.40
C LYS A 43 -10.34 -17.33 -7.69
N VAL A 44 -9.42 -16.37 -7.63
CA VAL A 44 -8.90 -15.67 -8.82
C VAL A 44 -8.01 -16.60 -9.67
N ASN A 45 -7.29 -17.53 -9.02
CA ASN A 45 -6.41 -18.51 -9.68
C ASN A 45 -7.12 -19.51 -10.61
N LEU A 46 -8.44 -19.72 -10.48
CA LEU A 46 -9.18 -20.69 -11.30
C LEU A 46 -9.58 -20.17 -12.70
N SER A 47 -9.37 -18.89 -13.02
CA SER A 47 -9.86 -18.31 -14.29
C SER A 47 -8.79 -17.79 -15.26
N TYR A 48 -7.50 -17.81 -14.92
CA TYR A 48 -6.49 -17.01 -15.65
C TYR A 48 -5.19 -17.77 -15.93
N SER A 49 -5.30 -18.93 -16.60
CA SER A 49 -4.15 -19.68 -17.10
C SER A 49 -3.74 -19.17 -18.48
N SER A 50 -2.74 -18.29 -18.54
CA SER A 50 -1.65 -18.31 -19.53
C SER A 50 -0.71 -17.08 -19.51
N ILE A 51 -1.03 -15.99 -18.78
CA ILE A 51 -0.17 -14.78 -18.75
C ILE A 51 0.46 -14.54 -17.35
N LEU A 52 -0.07 -15.18 -16.31
CA LEU A 52 0.27 -14.89 -14.91
C LEU A 52 1.59 -15.52 -14.41
N HIS A 53 2.23 -16.43 -15.14
CA HIS A 53 3.39 -17.16 -14.62
C HIS A 53 4.68 -16.30 -14.52
N GLU A 54 4.81 -15.25 -15.34
CA GLU A 54 5.94 -14.31 -15.23
C GLU A 54 5.68 -13.18 -14.23
N VAL A 55 4.43 -12.77 -14.04
CA VAL A 55 4.05 -11.68 -13.12
C VAL A 55 4.00 -12.19 -11.67
N ALA A 56 3.43 -13.38 -11.42
CA ALA A 56 3.31 -13.95 -10.07
C ALA A 56 4.69 -14.27 -9.46
N ALA A 57 5.65 -14.71 -10.26
CA ALA A 57 7.01 -15.04 -9.77
C ALA A 57 7.78 -13.80 -9.29
N ARG A 58 7.47 -12.60 -9.79
CA ARG A 58 8.11 -11.34 -9.37
C ARG A 58 7.38 -10.62 -8.23
N VAL A 59 6.09 -10.90 -8.05
CA VAL A 59 5.26 -10.31 -6.97
C VAL A 59 5.36 -11.09 -5.66
N LEU A 60 5.59 -12.42 -5.70
CA LEU A 60 5.38 -13.29 -4.52
C LEU A 60 6.61 -13.57 -3.64
N PHE A 61 7.84 -13.16 -3.99
CA PHE A 61 9.01 -13.47 -3.16
C PHE A 61 10.06 -12.35 -3.07
N PRO A 62 9.94 -11.41 -2.12
CA PRO A 62 11.12 -10.87 -1.47
C PRO A 62 11.59 -11.88 -0.41
N SER A 63 12.75 -12.49 -0.66
CA SER A 63 13.47 -13.29 0.31
C SER A 63 13.96 -12.41 1.47
N GLU A 64 13.98 -13.03 2.65
CA GLU A 64 14.52 -12.54 3.93
C GLU A 64 13.69 -11.50 4.70
N THR A 65 12.67 -11.98 5.40
CA THR A 65 12.21 -11.37 6.64
C THR A 65 13.34 -11.38 7.67
N LYS A 66 14.07 -10.28 7.83
CA LYS A 66 14.92 -10.11 9.01
C LYS A 66 14.02 -9.88 10.23
N GLN A 67 13.97 -10.91 11.07
CA GLN A 67 13.37 -10.90 12.40
C GLN A 67 13.91 -9.72 13.23
N CYS A 68 13.13 -8.67 13.48
CA CYS A 68 13.49 -7.67 14.49
C CYS A 68 13.16 -8.23 15.88
N SER A 69 14.19 -8.59 16.64
CA SER A 69 14.08 -8.97 18.05
C SER A 69 13.70 -7.74 18.89
N VAL A 70 12.43 -7.65 19.29
CA VAL A 70 11.95 -6.61 20.22
C VAL A 70 12.31 -7.01 21.65
N SER A 71 13.50 -6.60 22.06
CA SER A 71 13.97 -6.67 23.45
C SER A 71 13.07 -5.86 24.40
N SER A 72 12.89 -6.38 25.60
CA SER A 72 12.01 -5.95 26.69
C SER A 72 12.27 -4.50 27.18
N SER A 73 11.85 -3.52 26.39
CA SER A 73 11.66 -2.10 26.78
C SER A 73 10.28 -1.58 26.35
N PHE A 74 9.28 -2.47 26.39
CA PHE A 74 7.91 -2.24 25.91
C PHE A 74 7.13 -1.13 26.63
N PHE A 75 7.52 -0.71 27.83
CA PHE A 75 6.80 0.32 28.59
C PHE A 75 7.13 1.75 28.15
N PHE A 76 8.35 1.99 27.66
CA PHE A 76 8.75 3.31 27.14
C PHE A 76 8.31 3.52 25.69
N PHE A 77 8.21 2.43 24.91
CA PHE A 77 7.75 2.49 23.52
C PHE A 77 6.26 2.86 23.42
N PHE A 78 5.41 2.42 24.35
CA PHE A 78 4.00 2.80 24.38
C PHE A 78 3.82 4.32 24.56
N LEU A 79 4.57 4.97 25.47
CA LEU A 79 4.46 6.43 25.65
C LEU A 79 4.98 7.23 24.46
N ILE A 80 6.02 6.75 23.77
CA ILE A 80 6.52 7.40 22.55
C ILE A 80 5.54 7.17 21.38
N PHE A 81 4.96 5.98 21.23
CA PHE A 81 4.03 5.66 20.14
C PHE A 81 2.68 6.42 20.26
N PHE A 82 2.23 6.72 21.49
CA PHE A 82 1.03 7.55 21.72
C PHE A 82 1.30 9.07 21.60
N LEU A 83 2.56 9.52 21.68
CA LEU A 83 2.94 10.94 21.55
C LEU A 83 3.45 11.31 20.16
N VAL A 84 3.73 10.35 19.27
CA VAL A 84 4.03 10.63 17.87
C VAL A 84 2.69 10.88 17.16
N PRO A 85 2.37 12.13 16.74
CA PRO A 85 1.18 12.37 15.94
C PRO A 85 1.33 11.62 14.62
N GLN A 86 0.49 10.61 14.41
CA GLN A 86 0.47 9.81 13.18
C GLN A 86 -0.36 10.51 12.08
N SER A 87 -0.07 11.78 11.77
CA SER A 87 -0.88 12.53 10.79
C SER A 87 -0.19 13.69 10.08
N VAL A 88 1.11 13.60 9.81
CA VAL A 88 1.59 14.13 8.54
C VAL A 88 1.73 12.93 7.63
N ARG A 89 0.72 12.66 6.78
CA ARG A 89 0.96 11.79 5.61
C ARG A 89 2.18 12.41 4.93
N GLN A 90 3.32 11.70 4.98
CA GLN A 90 4.53 12.19 4.36
C GLN A 90 4.24 12.30 2.86
N CYS A 91 4.04 13.53 2.41
CA CYS A 91 3.78 13.86 1.03
C CYS A 91 5.08 14.25 0.34
N SER A 92 5.18 14.01 -0.97
CA SER A 92 6.37 14.30 -1.74
C SER A 92 6.41 15.74 -2.23
N ARG A 93 7.61 16.32 -2.22
CA ARG A 93 7.93 17.57 -2.94
C ARG A 93 9.02 17.35 -3.99
N THR A 94 9.48 16.12 -4.16
CA THR A 94 10.61 15.74 -5.01
C THR A 94 10.13 14.79 -6.09
N CYS A 95 10.69 14.94 -7.29
CA CYS A 95 10.45 14.01 -8.38
C CYS A 95 11.33 12.77 -8.18
N GLU A 96 10.71 11.70 -7.69
CA GLU A 96 11.39 10.42 -7.46
C GLU A 96 11.36 9.55 -8.73
N SER A 97 12.35 8.66 -8.85
CA SER A 97 12.41 7.64 -9.91
C SER A 97 13.02 6.37 -9.32
N GLN A 98 12.36 5.82 -8.30
CA GLN A 98 12.84 4.69 -7.51
C GLN A 98 11.97 3.46 -7.74
N HIS A 99 12.60 2.28 -7.76
CA HIS A 99 11.91 0.99 -7.89
C HIS A 99 10.98 0.91 -9.11
N CYS A 100 11.44 1.42 -10.26
CA CYS A 100 10.68 1.61 -11.50
C CYS A 100 9.86 0.40 -11.98
N THR A 101 10.30 -0.82 -11.63
CA THR A 101 9.71 -2.09 -12.11
C THR A 101 9.08 -2.91 -10.99
N VAL A 102 8.98 -2.37 -9.77
CA VAL A 102 8.51 -3.09 -8.59
C VAL A 102 7.34 -2.35 -7.96
N LEU A 103 6.11 -2.68 -8.42
CA LEU A 103 4.86 -2.01 -8.04
C LEU A 103 4.70 -1.68 -6.54
N PRO A 104 4.94 -2.61 -5.59
CA PRO A 104 4.79 -2.31 -4.16
C PRO A 104 5.70 -1.19 -3.63
N PHE A 105 6.82 -0.92 -4.32
CA PHE A 105 7.83 0.03 -3.88
C PHE A 105 8.05 1.17 -4.88
N LEU A 106 7.35 1.15 -6.02
CA LEU A 106 7.44 2.14 -7.08
C LEU A 106 7.18 3.54 -6.51
N ARG A 107 8.11 4.46 -6.78
CA ARG A 107 7.94 5.89 -6.57
C ARG A 107 8.41 6.62 -7.80
N TYR A 108 7.46 7.15 -8.56
CA TYR A 108 7.70 7.89 -9.78
C TYR A 108 7.07 9.28 -9.68
N GLY A 109 7.83 10.31 -10.02
CA GLY A 109 7.40 11.68 -9.88
C GLY A 109 7.10 12.02 -8.43
N LYS A 110 5.99 12.71 -8.17
CA LYS A 110 5.51 13.02 -6.81
C LYS A 110 4.27 12.22 -6.42
N TYR A 111 3.56 11.65 -7.39
CA TYR A 111 2.21 11.12 -7.21
C TYR A 111 2.08 9.64 -7.63
N CYS A 112 2.96 9.10 -8.46
CA CYS A 112 2.83 7.70 -8.86
C CYS A 112 3.46 6.75 -7.84
N GLY A 113 2.63 6.11 -7.01
CA GLY A 113 3.04 5.04 -6.11
C GLY A 113 1.95 4.62 -5.13
N ILE A 114 2.05 3.42 -4.56
CA ILE A 114 1.09 2.94 -3.57
C ILE A 114 1.31 3.68 -2.25
N LEU A 115 0.24 4.28 -1.70
CA LEU A 115 0.28 5.07 -0.46
C LEU A 115 1.34 6.19 -0.51
N TYR A 116 1.62 6.72 -1.69
CA TYR A 116 2.59 7.76 -1.97
C TYR A 116 1.91 8.84 -2.79
N THR A 117 2.05 10.10 -2.38
CA THR A 117 1.38 11.23 -3.04
C THR A 117 2.15 12.54 -2.84
N GLY A 118 1.89 13.53 -3.68
CA GLY A 118 2.53 14.85 -3.61
C GLY A 118 1.90 15.77 -2.57
N CYS A 119 2.64 16.76 -2.10
CA CYS A 119 2.11 17.74 -1.14
C CYS A 119 1.11 18.70 -1.80
N PRO A 120 0.18 19.28 -1.02
CA PRO A 120 -0.74 20.29 -1.53
C PRO A 120 0.00 21.45 -2.23
N GLY A 121 -0.41 21.77 -3.45
CA GLY A 121 0.17 22.84 -4.27
C GLY A 121 1.44 22.46 -5.05
N GLU A 122 1.97 21.25 -4.89
CA GLU A 122 3.03 20.76 -5.76
C GLU A 122 2.51 20.51 -7.17
N LYS A 123 3.33 20.83 -8.18
CA LYS A 123 3.04 20.48 -9.57
C LYS A 123 3.58 19.09 -9.88
N PRO A 124 2.90 18.33 -10.77
CA PRO A 124 3.40 17.05 -11.24
C PRO A 124 4.70 17.25 -12.03
N CYS A 125 5.54 16.22 -12.02
CA CYS A 125 6.87 16.22 -12.62
C CYS A 125 6.84 16.06 -14.14
N ASP A 126 5.85 15.35 -14.67
CA ASP A 126 5.57 15.16 -16.10
C ASP A 126 4.11 14.76 -16.33
N ALA A 127 3.78 14.32 -17.55
CA ALA A 127 2.42 13.95 -17.93
C ALA A 127 1.92 12.67 -17.24
N LEU A 128 2.79 11.68 -17.02
CA LEU A 128 2.42 10.46 -16.31
C LEU A 128 2.15 10.76 -14.83
N ASP A 129 3.03 11.54 -14.20
CA ASP A 129 2.85 12.01 -12.83
C ASP A 129 1.58 12.88 -12.67
N ALA A 130 1.18 13.61 -13.72
CA ALA A 130 -0.08 14.34 -13.74
C ALA A 130 -1.31 13.41 -13.73
N CYS A 131 -1.26 12.27 -14.44
CA CYS A 131 -2.32 11.26 -14.36
C CYS A 131 -2.45 10.72 -12.93
N CYS A 132 -1.34 10.42 -12.27
CA CYS A 132 -1.31 9.94 -10.89
C CYS A 132 -1.85 10.99 -9.90
N MET A 133 -1.52 12.27 -10.08
CA MET A 133 -2.06 13.35 -9.25
C MET A 133 -3.59 13.40 -9.31
N VAL A 134 -4.17 13.31 -10.51
CA VAL A 134 -5.64 13.31 -10.69
C VAL A 134 -6.27 12.06 -10.06
N HIS A 135 -5.62 10.90 -10.21
CA HIS A 135 -6.08 9.65 -9.58
C HIS A 135 -6.08 9.75 -8.06
N ASP A 136 -4.98 10.19 -7.45
CA ASP A 136 -4.86 10.38 -6.01
C ASP A 136 -5.95 11.31 -5.44
N ASP A 137 -6.19 12.44 -6.11
CA ASP A 137 -7.25 13.39 -5.75
C ASP A 137 -8.64 12.75 -5.86
N CYS A 138 -8.88 11.99 -6.94
CA CYS A 138 -10.12 11.24 -7.15
C CYS A 138 -10.35 10.23 -6.01
N ILE A 139 -9.36 9.38 -5.73
CA ILE A 139 -9.41 8.39 -4.65
C ILE A 139 -9.63 9.06 -3.29
N GLY A 140 -8.95 10.18 -3.03
CA GLY A 140 -9.14 10.99 -1.83
C GLY A 140 -10.58 11.47 -1.67
N SER A 141 -11.23 11.87 -2.77
CA SER A 141 -12.64 12.28 -2.78
C SER A 141 -13.63 11.12 -2.62
N LYS A 142 -13.23 9.90 -2.97
CA LYS A 142 -14.03 8.66 -2.88
C LYS A 142 -13.77 7.87 -1.60
N ASN A 143 -13.45 8.54 -0.50
CA ASN A 143 -13.15 7.92 0.81
C ASN A 143 -11.96 6.95 0.81
N ASN A 144 -10.98 7.15 -0.08
CA ASN A 144 -9.85 6.24 -0.31
C ASN A 144 -10.26 4.85 -0.88
N ASP A 145 -11.37 4.76 -1.63
CA ASP A 145 -11.75 3.54 -2.37
C ASP A 145 -10.82 3.33 -3.58
N TYR A 146 -9.70 2.63 -3.39
CA TYR A 146 -8.74 2.29 -4.46
C TYR A 146 -9.32 1.38 -5.56
N LEU A 147 -10.50 0.81 -5.36
CA LEU A 147 -11.19 0.04 -6.39
C LEU A 147 -12.20 0.90 -7.17
N ASP A 148 -12.35 2.20 -6.88
CA ASP A 148 -13.31 3.06 -7.57
C ASP A 148 -13.19 2.99 -9.10
N GLU A 149 -14.29 2.60 -9.76
CA GLU A 149 -14.32 2.35 -11.20
C GLU A 149 -14.10 3.62 -12.01
N GLU A 150 -14.62 4.75 -11.52
CA GLU A 150 -14.46 6.05 -12.17
C GLU A 150 -12.99 6.49 -12.07
N CYS A 151 -12.40 6.47 -10.87
CA CYS A 151 -11.01 6.88 -10.69
C CYS A 151 -10.03 6.00 -11.49
N ASN A 152 -10.18 4.68 -11.40
CA ASN A 152 -9.28 3.75 -12.09
C ASN A 152 -9.47 3.81 -13.62
N GLY A 153 -10.71 3.93 -14.11
CA GLY A 153 -10.99 4.07 -15.54
C GLY A 153 -10.44 5.36 -16.13
N GLN A 154 -10.63 6.50 -15.44
CA GLN A 154 -10.07 7.79 -15.88
C GLN A 154 -8.53 7.77 -15.94
N MET A 155 -7.89 7.07 -15.00
CA MET A 155 -6.43 6.96 -14.99
C MET A 155 -5.91 6.12 -16.15
N VAL A 156 -6.58 5.00 -16.49
CA VAL A 156 -6.26 4.18 -17.68
C VAL A 156 -6.34 5.03 -18.94
N GLU A 157 -7.45 5.74 -19.17
CA GLU A 157 -7.59 6.65 -20.33
C GLU A 157 -6.53 7.76 -20.36
N CYS A 158 -6.08 8.24 -19.20
CA CYS A 158 -5.02 9.23 -19.11
C CYS A 158 -3.66 8.65 -19.54
N ILE A 159 -3.34 7.44 -19.07
CA ILE A 159 -2.11 6.74 -19.43
C ILE A 159 -2.08 6.40 -20.93
N GLU A 160 -3.19 5.95 -21.51
CA GLU A 160 -3.29 5.70 -22.95
C GLU A 160 -2.95 6.97 -23.77
N LYS A 161 -3.40 8.15 -23.33
CA LYS A 161 -3.07 9.44 -23.98
C LYS A 161 -1.60 9.79 -23.83
N VAL A 162 -1.00 9.51 -22.67
CA VAL A 162 0.44 9.67 -22.44
C VAL A 162 1.23 8.78 -23.42
N LYS A 163 0.88 7.50 -23.53
CA LYS A 163 1.49 6.55 -24.45
C LYS A 163 1.32 6.96 -25.92
N ALA A 164 0.11 7.39 -26.31
CA ALA A 164 -0.20 7.82 -27.67
C ALA A 164 0.55 9.09 -28.11
N SER A 165 0.98 9.93 -27.17
CA SER A 165 1.77 11.12 -27.49
C SER A 165 3.21 10.83 -27.94
N GLY A 166 3.63 9.55 -27.90
CA GLY A 166 4.87 9.04 -28.46
C GLY A 166 6.07 9.08 -27.51
N THR A 167 7.14 8.38 -27.89
CA THR A 167 8.39 8.12 -27.11
C THR A 167 9.29 9.35 -26.89
N GLY A 168 8.76 10.56 -27.07
CA GLY A 168 9.49 11.83 -26.99
C GLY A 168 8.96 12.80 -25.94
N GLN A 169 8.01 12.42 -25.07
CA GLN A 169 7.59 13.30 -23.98
C GLN A 169 8.78 13.60 -23.07
N ALA A 170 9.12 14.88 -22.98
CA ALA A 170 10.12 15.36 -22.03
C ALA A 170 9.65 15.00 -20.61
N THR A 171 10.37 14.10 -19.96
CA THR A 171 10.22 13.80 -18.54
C THR A 171 11.10 14.74 -17.70
N PHE A 172 10.96 14.67 -16.38
CA PHE A 172 11.73 15.50 -15.46
C PHE A 172 13.22 15.16 -15.48
N LYS A 173 14.05 16.17 -15.20
CA LYS A 173 15.52 16.03 -15.21
C LYS A 173 15.98 15.03 -14.14
N GLY A 174 16.81 14.08 -14.54
CA GLY A 174 17.38 13.08 -13.63
C GLY A 174 16.49 11.86 -13.40
N ASN A 175 15.39 11.72 -14.16
CA ASN A 175 14.59 10.51 -14.17
C ASN A 175 15.45 9.29 -14.58
N GLN A 176 15.43 8.25 -13.75
CA GLN A 176 16.12 6.97 -13.96
C GLN A 176 15.18 5.86 -14.45
N CYS A 177 13.88 6.12 -14.54
CA CYS A 177 12.87 5.17 -15.01
C CYS A 177 12.54 5.40 -16.48
N SER A 178 12.17 4.33 -17.19
CA SER A 178 11.46 4.44 -18.48
C SER A 178 10.02 4.86 -18.22
N VAL A 179 9.59 5.99 -18.79
CA VAL A 179 8.20 6.48 -18.65
C VAL A 179 7.21 5.47 -19.19
N GLU A 180 7.54 4.86 -20.33
CA GLU A 180 6.71 3.84 -20.99
C GLU A 180 6.57 2.58 -20.12
N GLU A 181 7.67 2.10 -19.55
CA GLU A 181 7.64 0.91 -18.69
C GLU A 181 6.85 1.15 -17.40
N VAL A 182 6.99 2.33 -16.80
CA VAL A 182 6.20 2.70 -15.61
C VAL A 182 4.72 2.85 -15.97
N ALA A 183 4.41 3.47 -17.11
CA ALA A 183 3.05 3.62 -17.60
C ALA A 183 2.37 2.26 -17.80
N ASP A 184 3.03 1.32 -18.49
CA ASP A 184 2.50 -0.03 -18.73
C ASP A 184 2.28 -0.79 -17.42
N LEU A 185 3.24 -0.68 -16.49
CA LEU A 185 3.16 -1.34 -15.20
C LEU A 185 1.99 -0.84 -14.34
N VAL A 186 1.78 0.49 -14.34
CA VAL A 186 0.68 1.13 -13.61
C VAL A 186 -0.66 0.87 -14.27
N GLU A 187 -0.75 0.92 -15.60
CA GLU A 187 -1.94 0.58 -16.37
C GLU A 187 -2.42 -0.85 -16.07
N ALA A 188 -1.52 -1.83 -16.11
CA ALA A 188 -1.85 -3.22 -15.80
C ALA A 188 -2.40 -3.42 -14.38
N LEU A 189 -1.91 -2.64 -13.40
CA LEU A 189 -2.43 -2.66 -12.04
C LEU A 189 -3.87 -2.11 -11.97
N LEU A 190 -4.16 -1.02 -12.69
CA LEU A 190 -5.48 -0.40 -12.73
C LEU A 190 -6.51 -1.30 -13.43
N GLU A 191 -6.12 -1.94 -14.53
CA GLU A 191 -6.97 -2.93 -15.21
C GLU A 191 -7.31 -4.10 -14.28
N ALA A 192 -6.32 -4.61 -13.52
CA ALA A 192 -6.56 -5.63 -12.52
C ALA A 192 -7.51 -5.16 -11.40
N ALA A 193 -7.41 -3.90 -10.96
CA ALA A 193 -8.32 -3.31 -9.98
C ALA A 193 -9.75 -3.20 -10.51
N LEU A 194 -9.93 -2.77 -11.77
CA LEU A 194 -11.22 -2.71 -12.45
C LEU A 194 -11.86 -4.10 -12.56
N LEU A 195 -11.07 -5.12 -12.93
CA LEU A 195 -11.53 -6.50 -12.98
C LEU A 195 -11.94 -7.02 -11.59
N ALA A 196 -11.11 -6.78 -10.57
CA ALA A 196 -11.41 -7.18 -9.20
C ALA A 196 -12.71 -6.56 -8.67
N ARG A 197 -12.97 -5.27 -8.95
CA ARG A 197 -14.24 -4.62 -8.61
C ARG A 197 -15.43 -5.32 -9.22
N ARG A 198 -15.38 -5.66 -10.51
CA ARG A 198 -16.49 -6.36 -11.18
C ARG A 198 -16.80 -7.69 -10.51
N VAL A 199 -15.78 -8.44 -10.08
CA VAL A 199 -15.95 -9.72 -9.37
C VAL A 199 -16.55 -9.53 -7.98
N ILE A 200 -16.13 -8.48 -7.25
CA ILE A 200 -16.61 -8.23 -5.88
C ILE A 200 -18.06 -7.72 -5.87
N HIS A 201 -18.41 -6.84 -6.81
CA HIS A 201 -19.71 -6.17 -6.84
C HIS A 201 -20.77 -6.83 -7.74
N ASN A 202 -20.37 -7.73 -8.64
CA ASN A 202 -21.26 -8.64 -9.38
C ASN A 202 -20.89 -10.11 -9.11
N PRO A 203 -21.15 -10.63 -7.90
CA PRO A 203 -20.87 -12.03 -7.56
C PRO A 203 -21.74 -13.04 -8.32
#